data_AF-A0A9W8MFH3-F1
#
_entry.id   AF-A0A9W8MFH3-F1
#
_cell.length_a   1.000
_cell.length_b   1.000
_cell.length_c   1.000
_cell.angle_alpha   90.00
_cell.angle_beta   90.00
_cell.angle_gamma   90.00
#
_symmetry.space_group_name_H-M   'P 1'
#
loop_
_entity.id
_entity.type
_entity.pdbx_description
1 polymer ?
#
loop_
_entity_poly.entity_id
_entity_poly.type
_entity_poly.pdbx_seq_one_letter_code
_entity_poly.pdbx_strand_id
1 'polypeptide(L)' 'MNLIPAGLVPGPKLSMDEFCKTYDLPEFILTWFTQNGFRSTAGLQFVKVHELRDMGFKPGEIMEIWDAVEEWAQKA' A
#
# COMPACT_ATOMS: atom_id res chain seq x y z
N MET A 1 -8.12 9.25 6.94
CA MET A 1 -6.81 9.44 6.30
C MET A 1 -6.69 8.41 5.20
N ASN A 2 -6.47 8.87 3.96
CA ASN A 2 -6.23 7.98 2.83
C ASN A 2 -4.83 7.38 2.96
N LEU A 3 -4.62 6.22 2.35
CA LEU A 3 -3.31 5.58 2.33
C LEU A 3 -2.31 6.38 1.49
N ILE A 4 -2.76 6.99 0.39
CA ILE A 4 -1.95 7.95 -0.36
C ILE A 4 -1.91 9.29 0.42
N PRO A 5 -0.72 9.82 0.76
CA PRO A 5 -0.58 11.11 1.42
C PRO A 5 -1.28 12.25 0.69
N ALA A 6 -1.75 13.25 1.44
CA ALA A 6 -2.41 14.42 0.87
C ALA A 6 -1.44 15.21 -0.02
N GLY A 7 -1.91 15.60 -1.21
CA GLY A 7 -1.11 16.33 -2.19
C GLY A 7 -0.32 15.44 -3.16
N LEU A 8 -0.29 14.12 -2.93
CA LEU A 8 0.23 13.14 -3.88
C LEU A 8 -0.90 12.52 -4.71
N VAL A 9 -0.53 12.02 -5.89
CA VAL A 9 -1.42 11.27 -6.79
C VAL A 9 -0.95 9.82 -6.90
N PRO A 10 -1.82 8.88 -7.33
CA PRO A 10 -1.39 7.50 -7.55
C PRO A 10 -0.20 7.43 -8.50
N GLY A 11 0.85 6.71 -8.10
CA GLY A 11 2.01 6.43 -8.93
C GLY A 11 1.73 5.46 -10.09
N PRO A 12 2.78 5.02 -10.80
CA PRO A 12 2.65 4.07 -11.90
C PRO A 12 1.89 2.80 -11.50
N LYS A 13 1.10 2.26 -12.43
CA LYS A 13 0.37 1.02 -12.19
C LYS A 13 1.34 -0.16 -12.13
N LEU A 14 1.40 -0.82 -10.98
CA LEU A 14 2.19 -2.03 -10.73
C LEU A 14 1.26 -3.15 -10.24
N SER A 15 1.63 -4.41 -10.47
CA SER A 15 1.02 -5.51 -9.72
C SER A 15 1.38 -5.40 -8.24
N MET A 16 0.58 -6.01 -7.34
CA MET A 16 0.92 -6.01 -5.92
C MET A 16 2.25 -6.73 -5.63
N ASP A 17 2.56 -7.78 -6.39
CA ASP A 17 3.83 -8.50 -6.28
C ASP A 17 5.03 -7.60 -6.64
N GLU A 18 4.96 -6.92 -7.78
CA GLU A 18 5.99 -5.95 -8.19
C GLU A 18 6.11 -4.81 -7.19
N PHE A 19 4.99 -4.28 -6.69
CA PHE A 19 4.99 -3.23 -5.68
C PHE A 19 5.70 -3.68 -4.40
N CYS A 20 5.30 -4.81 -3.81
CA CYS A 20 5.93 -5.29 -2.59
C CYS A 20 7.42 -5.60 -2.78
N LYS A 21 7.83 -6.16 -3.93
CA LYS A 21 9.25 -6.38 -4.25
C LYS A 21 10.03 -5.08 -4.45
N THR A 22 9.43 -4.08 -5.08
CA THR A 22 10.09 -2.79 -5.37
C THR A 22 10.40 -2.01 -4.10
N TYR A 23 9.50 -2.08 -3.11
CA TYR A 23 9.60 -1.32 -1.85
C TYR A 23 9.93 -2.19 -0.64
N ASP A 24 10.52 -3.37 -0.88
CA ASP A 24 10.97 -4.33 0.15
C ASP A 24 9.93 -4.62 1.24
N LEU A 25 8.66 -4.71 0.86
CA LEU A 25 7.58 -5.01 1.78
C LEU A 25 7.56 -6.51 2.11
N PRO A 26 7.42 -6.89 3.39
CA PRO A 26 7.32 -8.28 3.81
C PRO A 26 6.25 -9.09 3.05
N GLU A 27 6.53 -10.37 2.80
CA GLU A 27 5.63 -11.28 2.06
C GLU A 27 4.22 -11.39 2.66
N PHE A 28 4.08 -11.20 3.97
CA PHE A 28 2.76 -11.23 4.62
C PHE A 28 1.87 -10.06 4.15
N ILE A 29 2.45 -8.90 3.80
CA ILE A 29 1.72 -7.74 3.27
C ILE A 29 1.20 -8.04 1.87
N LEU A 30 2.03 -8.66 1.01
CA LEU A 30 1.60 -9.14 -0.31
C LEU A 30 0.48 -10.18 -0.21
N THR A 31 0.65 -11.16 0.68
CA THR A 31 -0.36 -12.18 0.96
C THR A 31 -1.67 -11.53 1.40
N TRP A 32 -1.57 -10.52 2.26
CA TRP A 32 -2.74 -9.78 2.73
C TRP A 32 -3.45 -9.03 1.61
N PHE A 33 -2.71 -8.26 0.80
CA PHE A 33 -3.28 -7.53 -0.33
C PHE A 33 -4.02 -8.46 -1.29
N THR A 34 -3.39 -9.58 -1.65
CA THR A 34 -3.98 -10.56 -2.58
C THR A 34 -5.21 -11.25 -2.00
N GLN A 35 -5.23 -11.60 -0.71
CA GLN A 35 -6.41 -12.18 -0.04
C GLN A 35 -7.60 -11.21 0.03
N ASN A 36 -7.33 -9.90 0.08
CA ASN A 36 -8.35 -8.85 0.08
C ASN A 36 -8.70 -8.35 -1.33
N GLY A 37 -8.26 -9.05 -2.38
CA GLY A 37 -8.61 -8.76 -3.76
C GLY A 37 -7.82 -7.61 -4.40
N PHE A 38 -6.81 -7.07 -3.72
CA PHE A 38 -5.89 -6.11 -4.32
C PHE A 38 -4.96 -6.83 -5.29
N ARG A 39 -5.11 -6.54 -6.58
CA ARG A 39 -4.27 -7.11 -7.65
C ARG A 39 -3.22 -6.15 -8.18
N SER A 40 -3.43 -4.85 -8.01
CA SER A 40 -2.55 -3.80 -8.52
C SER A 40 -2.64 -2.53 -7.68
N THR A 41 -1.63 -1.67 -7.78
CA THR A 41 -1.53 -0.40 -7.04
C THR A 41 -2.69 0.56 -7.29
N ALA A 42 -3.45 0.36 -8.38
CA ALA A 42 -4.68 1.08 -8.65
C ALA A 42 -5.72 0.99 -7.53
N GLY A 43 -5.72 -0.08 -6.73
CA GLY A 43 -6.62 -0.23 -5.58
C GLY A 43 -6.24 0.63 -4.38
N LEU A 44 -4.95 1.00 -4.23
CA LEU A 44 -4.43 1.69 -3.04
C LEU A 44 -5.02 3.10 -2.87
N GLN A 45 -5.45 3.74 -3.96
CA GLN A 45 -6.09 5.06 -3.91
C GLN A 45 -7.43 5.06 -3.16
N PHE A 46 -8.06 3.89 -3.01
CA PHE A 46 -9.33 3.73 -2.31
C PHE A 46 -9.16 3.24 -0.87
N VAL A 47 -7.93 2.88 -0.48
CA VAL A 47 -7.63 2.37 0.87
C VAL A 47 -7.46 3.51 1.85
N LYS A 48 -8.04 3.36 3.03
CA LYS A 48 -7.85 4.26 4.17
C LYS A 48 -6.97 3.61 5.22
N VAL A 49 -6.15 4.42 5.88
CA VAL A 49 -5.23 3.94 6.93
C VAL A 49 -5.96 3.23 8.09
N HIS A 50 -7.19 3.66 8.41
CA HIS A 50 -7.96 2.99 9.46
C HIS A 50 -8.46 1.60 9.04
N GLU A 51 -8.68 1.36 7.75
CA GLU A 51 -9.09 0.04 7.26
C GLU A 51 -7.95 -0.96 7.53
N LEU A 52 -6.68 -0.56 7.29
CA LEU A 52 -5.51 -1.38 7.64
C LEU A 52 -5.49 -1.74 9.13
N ARG A 53 -5.78 -0.78 10.01
CA ARG A 53 -5.87 -1.04 11.45
C ARG A 53 -7.02 -1.99 11.80
N ASP A 54 -8.20 -1.75 11.23
CA ASP A 54 -9.40 -2.56 11.47
C ASP A 54 -9.21 -3.99 10.92
N MET A 55 -8.29 -4.16 9.97
CA MET A 55 -7.84 -5.43 9.38
C MET A 55 -6.68 -6.09 10.16
N GLY A 56 -6.23 -5.50 11.27
CA GLY A 56 -5.28 -6.13 12.20
C GLY A 56 -3.81 -5.80 11.99
N PHE A 57 -3.46 -4.91 11.06
CA PHE A 57 -2.07 -4.45 10.93
C PHE A 57 -1.61 -3.68 12.18
N LYS A 58 -0.38 -3.92 12.60
CA LYS A 58 0.26 -3.21 13.70
C LYS A 58 0.72 -1.81 13.25
N PRO A 59 0.87 -0.85 14.18
CA PRO A 59 1.31 0.49 13.83
C PRO A 59 2.61 0.55 13.01
N GLY A 60 3.61 -0.30 13.33
CA GLY A 60 4.86 -0.34 12.56
C GLY A 60 4.66 -0.84 11.12
N GLU A 61 3.82 -1.86 10.93
CA GLU A 61 3.51 -2.41 9.61
C GLU A 61 2.71 -1.39 8.77
N ILE A 62 1.79 -0.66 9.41
CA ILE A 62 1.07 0.44 8.76
C ILE A 62 2.05 1.52 8.31
N MET A 63 3.06 1.85 9.13
CA MET A 63 4.08 2.83 8.76
C MET A 63 4.94 2.36 7.59
N GLU A 64 5.34 1.09 7.54
CA GLU A 64 6.08 0.51 6.40
C GLU A 64 5.26 0.57 5.10
N ILE A 65 3.97 0.21 5.15
CA ILE A 65 3.08 0.32 3.98
C ILE A 65 2.94 1.78 3.56
N TRP A 66 2.79 2.69 4.52
CA TRP A 66 2.57 4.10 4.25
C TRP A 66 3.79 4.75 3.60
N ASP A 67 5.00 4.45 4.11
CA ASP A 67 6.29 4.89 3.54
C ASP A 67 6.47 4.39 2.10
N ALA A 68 6.21 3.10 1.85
CA ALA A 68 6.26 2.53 0.51
C ALA A 68 5.27 3.18 -0.46
N VAL A 69 4.05 3.52 0.01
CA VAL A 69 3.04 4.21 -0.80
C VAL A 69 3.44 5.65 -1.08
N GLU A 70 4.05 6.34 -0.11
CA GLU A 70 4.56 7.69 -0.31
C GLU A 70 5.68 7.72 -1.36
N GLU A 71 6.69 6.84 -1.23
CA GLU A 71 7.78 6.75 -2.21
C GLU A 71 7.26 6.40 -3.62
N TRP A 72 6.29 5.48 -3.70
CA TRP A 72 5.65 5.11 -4.96
C TRP A 72 4.88 6.27 -5.60
N ALA A 73 4.14 7.03 -4.81
CA ALA A 73 3.34 8.15 -5.27
C ALA A 73 4.19 9.36 -5.70
N GLN A 74 5.40 9.51 -5.16
CA GLN A 74 6.36 10.54 -5.58
C GLN A 74 6.96 10.28 -6.98
N LYS A 75 6.87 9.05 -7.49
CA LYS A 75 7.33 8.67 -8.84
C LYS A 75 6.24 8.84 -9.91
N ALA A 76 5.15 9.54 -9.59
CA ALA A 76 4.01 9.80 -10.47
C ALA A 76 4.29 10.91 -11.50
#